data_AF-A0A9E4C319-F1
#
_entry.id   AF-A0A9E4C319-F1
#
_cell.length_a   1.000
_cell.length_b   1.000
_cell.length_c   1.000
_cell.angle_alpha   90.00
_cell.angle_beta   90.00
_cell.angle_gamma   90.00
#
_symmetry.space_group_name_H-M   'P 1'
#
loop_
_entity.id
_entity.type
_entity.pdbx_description
1 polymer ?
#
loop_
_entity_poly.entity_id
_entity_poly.type
_entity_poly.pdbx_seq_one_letter_code
_entity_poly.pdbx_strand_id
1 'polypeptide(L)'
;WMEEPMDEHSMSSYIWLCEQTSLPICGPETCEGKMYVRAEWIKAGACDISRCGVGDVGGLTPLMKTVHLCESFGMRCEIHGGGPGNLHALCAMHNGEFYERGLLHPFIDFDQPAPWLHEHGELMDEQGFVHVPQRPGLGMNINWDYIEKNKI
;
A
#
# COMPACT_ATOMS: atom_id res chain seq x y z
N TRP A 1 0.24 7.87 12.54
CA TRP A 1 -1.22 7.98 12.40
C TRP A 1 -1.88 6.88 13.22
N MET A 2 -3.20 6.85 13.33
CA MET A 2 -3.96 5.66 13.73
C MET A 2 -4.59 5.05 12.47
N GLU A 3 -4.46 3.74 12.30
CA GLU A 3 -4.88 3.00 11.12
C GLU A 3 -5.93 1.97 11.50
N GLU A 4 -7.00 1.91 10.70
CA GLU A 4 -8.08 0.93 10.80
C GLU A 4 -8.50 0.52 12.25
N PRO A 5 -8.76 1.45 13.20
CA PRO A 5 -9.08 1.08 14.57
C PRO A 5 -10.52 0.54 14.74
N MET A 6 -11.34 0.61 13.70
CA MET A 6 -12.77 0.26 13.70
C MET A 6 -13.17 -0.37 12.37
N ASP A 7 -14.33 -1.02 12.32
CA ASP A 7 -14.89 -1.55 11.07
C ASP A 7 -15.13 -0.43 10.04
N GLU A 8 -14.43 -0.49 8.91
CA GLU A 8 -14.49 0.52 7.85
C GLU A 8 -15.84 0.56 7.11
N HIS A 9 -16.71 -0.43 7.29
CA HIS A 9 -18.09 -0.34 6.81
C HIS A 9 -18.88 0.75 7.56
N SER A 10 -18.43 1.15 8.76
CA SER A 10 -19.01 2.27 9.50
C SER A 10 -18.28 3.58 9.21
N MET A 11 -18.45 4.14 8.01
CA MET A 11 -17.90 5.46 7.67
C MET A 11 -18.29 6.54 8.69
N SER A 12 -19.54 6.49 9.20
CA SER A 12 -20.01 7.42 10.24
C SER A 12 -19.19 7.36 11.52
N SER A 13 -18.68 6.18 11.91
CA SER A 13 -17.79 6.04 13.07
C SER A 13 -16.44 6.71 12.82
N TYR A 14 -15.92 6.62 11.59
CA TYR A 14 -14.68 7.27 11.20
C TYR A 14 -14.78 8.80 11.13
N ILE A 15 -15.90 9.33 10.61
CA ILE A 15 -16.21 10.77 10.66
C ILE A 15 -16.19 11.26 12.10
N TRP A 16 -16.95 10.57 12.98
CA TRP A 16 -16.96 10.89 14.41
C TRP A 16 -15.54 10.84 15.01
N LEU A 17 -14.75 9.80 14.72
CA LEU A 17 -13.41 9.66 15.27
C LEU A 17 -12.49 10.81 14.84
N CYS A 18 -12.51 11.20 13.56
CA CYS A 18 -11.73 12.34 13.06
C CYS A 18 -12.10 13.65 13.79
N GLU A 19 -13.37 13.83 14.18
CA GLU A 19 -13.80 14.98 14.98
C GLU A 19 -13.35 14.92 16.46
N GLN A 20 -13.06 13.71 16.99
CA GLN A 20 -12.72 13.51 18.40
C GLN A 20 -11.22 13.49 18.69
N THR A 21 -10.35 13.36 17.69
CA THR A 21 -8.90 13.25 17.89
C THR A 21 -8.12 14.27 17.05
N SER A 22 -6.93 14.60 17.53
CA SER A 22 -5.93 15.35 16.74
C SER A 22 -4.87 14.44 16.10
N LEU A 23 -4.87 13.15 16.45
CA LEU A 23 -4.01 12.16 15.82
C LEU A 23 -4.58 11.84 14.43
N PRO A 24 -3.81 11.98 13.33
CA PRO A 24 -4.32 11.71 11.99
C PRO A 24 -4.85 10.28 11.84
N ILE A 25 -6.04 10.15 11.25
CA ILE A 25 -6.67 8.88 10.91
C ILE A 25 -6.35 8.51 9.46
N CYS A 26 -5.78 7.32 9.26
CA CYS A 26 -5.43 6.77 7.96
C CYS A 26 -6.45 5.69 7.54
N GLY A 27 -7.09 5.85 6.39
CA GLY A 27 -8.08 4.90 5.90
C GLY A 27 -8.80 5.37 4.62
N PRO A 28 -9.68 4.56 4.02
CA PRO A 28 -9.91 3.15 4.33
C PRO A 28 -8.87 2.23 3.66
N GLU A 29 -8.39 1.21 4.37
CA GLU A 29 -7.60 0.12 3.81
C GLU A 29 -8.50 -0.93 3.14
N THR A 30 -9.38 -1.57 3.91
CA THR A 30 -10.09 -2.80 3.53
C THR A 30 -11.45 -2.58 2.90
N CYS A 31 -12.07 -1.41 3.11
CA CYS A 31 -13.40 -1.10 2.59
C CYS A 31 -13.44 -1.24 1.05
N GLU A 32 -14.44 -1.93 0.51
CA GLU A 32 -14.51 -2.17 -0.93
C GLU A 32 -14.95 -0.92 -1.72
N GLY A 33 -15.16 -1.07 -3.03
CA GLY A 33 -15.63 0.02 -3.89
C GLY A 33 -14.52 0.90 -4.48
N LYS A 34 -13.25 0.53 -4.25
CA LYS A 34 -12.07 1.12 -4.92
C LYS A 34 -12.00 2.64 -4.73
N MET A 35 -11.52 3.38 -5.74
CA MET A 35 -11.43 4.84 -5.73
C MET A 35 -12.78 5.56 -5.51
N TYR A 36 -13.92 4.92 -5.81
CA TYR A 36 -15.24 5.54 -5.63
C TYR A 36 -15.57 5.71 -4.15
N VAL A 37 -15.30 4.69 -3.33
CA VAL A 37 -15.53 4.78 -1.88
C VAL A 37 -14.50 5.67 -1.21
N ARG A 38 -13.23 5.66 -1.66
CA ARG A 38 -12.24 6.64 -1.18
C ARG A 38 -12.68 8.08 -1.44
N ALA A 39 -13.32 8.37 -2.58
CA ALA A 39 -13.86 9.70 -2.84
C ALA A 39 -14.95 10.10 -1.83
N GLU A 40 -15.83 9.17 -1.45
CA GLU A 40 -16.84 9.43 -0.42
C GLU A 40 -16.21 9.62 0.96
N TRP A 41 -15.17 8.85 1.33
CA TRP A 41 -14.43 9.04 2.59
C TRP A 41 -13.77 10.42 2.67
N ILE A 42 -13.10 10.85 1.59
CA ILE A 42 -12.48 12.18 1.50
C ILE A 42 -13.56 13.27 1.65
N LYS A 43 -14.65 13.16 0.90
CA LYS A 43 -15.75 14.14 0.90
C LYS A 43 -16.42 14.25 2.27
N ALA A 44 -16.57 13.13 2.98
CA ALA A 44 -17.25 13.08 4.27
C ALA A 44 -16.35 13.49 5.45
N GLY A 45 -15.04 13.65 5.24
CA GLY A 45 -14.09 13.89 6.33
C GLY A 45 -13.89 12.65 7.21
N ALA A 46 -13.95 11.45 6.63
CA ALA A 46 -13.79 10.18 7.34
C ALA A 46 -12.32 9.77 7.54
N CYS A 47 -11.37 10.53 6.99
CA CYS A 47 -9.94 10.32 7.17
C CYS A 47 -9.16 11.63 6.98
N ASP A 48 -8.00 11.73 7.61
CA ASP A 48 -7.03 12.81 7.39
C ASP A 48 -5.99 12.42 6.33
N ILE A 49 -5.76 11.11 6.18
CA ILE A 49 -4.85 10.49 5.24
C ILE A 49 -5.62 9.38 4.55
N SER A 50 -5.69 9.40 3.21
CA SER A 50 -6.34 8.31 2.49
C SER A 50 -5.44 7.08 2.44
N ARG A 51 -6.02 5.89 2.28
CA ARG A 51 -5.29 4.62 2.19
C ARG A 51 -5.79 3.77 1.02
N CYS A 52 -4.87 3.05 0.38
CA CYS A 52 -5.19 2.04 -0.63
C CYS A 52 -3.95 1.20 -0.98
N GLY A 53 -4.14 0.03 -1.56
CA GLY A 53 -3.07 -0.79 -2.10
C GLY A 53 -3.53 -1.52 -3.35
N VAL A 54 -2.57 -2.10 -4.09
CA VAL A 54 -2.88 -2.89 -5.31
C VAL A 54 -3.90 -3.99 -5.00
N GLY A 55 -3.76 -4.67 -3.85
CA GLY A 55 -4.68 -5.71 -3.41
C GLY A 55 -6.08 -5.18 -3.10
N ASP A 56 -6.16 -4.02 -2.45
CA ASP A 56 -7.42 -3.49 -1.89
C ASP A 56 -8.33 -2.92 -2.97
N VAL A 57 -7.75 -2.20 -3.93
CA VAL A 57 -8.53 -1.53 -4.99
C VAL A 57 -8.54 -2.31 -6.31
N GLY A 58 -7.88 -3.47 -6.36
CA GLY A 58 -7.92 -4.39 -7.49
C GLY A 58 -7.01 -4.01 -8.66
N GLY A 59 -5.79 -3.53 -8.37
CA GLY A 59 -4.74 -3.35 -9.36
C GLY A 59 -4.00 -2.00 -9.31
N LEU A 60 -2.90 -1.91 -10.04
CA LEU A 60 -2.14 -0.66 -10.25
C LEU A 60 -2.99 0.46 -10.86
N THR A 61 -3.83 0.13 -11.85
CA THR A 61 -4.66 1.14 -12.53
C THR A 61 -5.66 1.81 -11.58
N PRO A 62 -6.50 1.09 -10.81
CA PRO A 62 -7.36 1.74 -9.82
C PRO A 62 -6.57 2.40 -8.69
N LEU A 63 -5.42 1.85 -8.30
CA LEU A 63 -4.53 2.48 -7.32
C LEU A 63 -4.11 3.89 -7.78
N MET A 64 -3.58 4.03 -9.00
CA MET A 64 -3.18 5.35 -9.51
C MET A 64 -4.37 6.32 -9.65
N LYS A 65 -5.59 5.82 -9.87
CA LYS A 65 -6.80 6.68 -9.83
C LYS A 65 -7.06 7.22 -8.42
N THR A 66 -6.89 6.38 -7.39
CA THR A 66 -7.00 6.82 -5.99
C THR A 66 -5.90 7.80 -5.62
N VAL A 67 -4.66 7.57 -6.05
CA VAL A 67 -3.52 8.47 -5.85
C VAL A 67 -3.83 9.88 -6.39
N HIS A 68 -4.23 9.98 -7.66
CA HIS A 68 -4.57 11.26 -8.30
C HIS A 68 -5.83 11.90 -7.71
N LEU A 69 -6.79 11.10 -7.26
CA LEU A 69 -7.94 11.60 -6.51
C LEU A 69 -7.48 12.30 -5.24
N CYS A 70 -6.62 11.68 -4.43
CA CYS A 70 -6.12 12.28 -3.20
C CYS A 70 -5.29 13.54 -3.46
N GLU A 71 -4.42 13.51 -4.49
CA GLU A 71 -3.67 14.67 -4.96
C GLU A 71 -4.59 15.86 -5.29
N SER A 72 -5.74 15.60 -5.92
CA SER A 72 -6.69 16.67 -6.29
C SER A 72 -7.30 17.40 -5.08
N PHE A 73 -7.27 16.78 -3.90
CA PHE A 73 -7.69 17.37 -2.62
C PHE A 73 -6.50 17.88 -1.77
N GLY A 74 -5.26 17.79 -2.26
CA GLY A 74 -4.07 18.06 -1.46
C GLY A 74 -3.88 17.07 -0.30
N MET A 75 -4.46 15.87 -0.41
CA MET A 75 -4.46 14.86 0.64
C MET A 75 -3.37 13.81 0.37
N ARG A 76 -2.74 13.35 1.44
CA ARG A 76 -1.84 12.19 1.39
C ARG A 76 -2.60 10.91 1.11
N CYS A 77 -1.92 9.98 0.45
CA CYS A 77 -2.40 8.65 0.17
C CYS A 77 -1.28 7.65 0.48
N GLU A 78 -1.40 6.95 1.61
CA GLU A 78 -0.42 5.91 1.98
C GLU A 78 -0.79 4.59 1.31
N ILE A 79 0.24 3.89 0.81
CA ILE A 79 0.07 2.67 0.03
C ILE A 79 0.18 1.43 0.93
N HIS A 80 -0.91 0.66 1.04
CA HIS A 80 -0.95 -0.55 1.85
C HIS A 80 -0.23 -1.72 1.17
N GLY A 81 0.65 -2.34 1.95
CA GLY A 81 1.30 -3.61 1.68
C GLY A 81 2.61 -3.49 0.89
N GLY A 82 3.45 -4.50 1.06
CA GLY A 82 4.68 -4.68 0.28
C GLY A 82 4.42 -5.13 -1.16
N GLY A 83 5.45 -5.68 -1.79
CA GLY A 83 5.41 -6.18 -3.15
C GLY A 83 5.66 -5.12 -4.23
N PRO A 84 5.94 -5.58 -5.47
CA PRO A 84 6.45 -4.72 -6.53
C PRO A 84 5.40 -3.74 -7.07
N GLY A 85 4.12 -4.12 -7.10
CA GLY A 85 3.07 -3.20 -7.57
C GLY A 85 2.97 -1.95 -6.69
N ASN A 86 2.91 -2.15 -5.37
CA ASN A 86 2.85 -1.05 -4.42
C ASN A 86 4.13 -0.20 -4.44
N LEU A 87 5.31 -0.83 -4.55
CA LEU A 87 6.59 -0.12 -4.65
C LEU A 87 6.64 0.77 -5.90
N HIS A 88 6.25 0.23 -7.06
CA HIS A 88 6.21 1.00 -8.31
C HIS A 88 5.22 2.15 -8.25
N ALA A 89 4.05 1.96 -7.64
CA ALA A 89 3.08 3.04 -7.45
C ALA A 89 3.65 4.17 -6.57
N LEU A 90 4.32 3.82 -5.46
CA LEU A 90 4.95 4.80 -4.58
C LEU A 90 6.06 5.59 -5.31
N CYS A 91 6.89 4.92 -6.11
CA CYS A 91 7.91 5.60 -6.93
C CYS A 91 7.32 6.49 -8.05
N ALA A 92 6.05 6.28 -8.42
CA ALA A 92 5.36 7.03 -9.47
C ALA A 92 4.47 8.16 -8.93
N MET A 93 4.35 8.31 -7.61
CA MET A 93 3.53 9.33 -6.95
C MET A 93 4.36 10.29 -6.10
N HIS A 94 3.73 11.36 -5.61
CA HIS A 94 4.39 12.40 -4.80
C HIS A 94 3.66 12.66 -3.46
N ASN A 95 2.47 12.11 -3.26
CA ASN A 95 1.63 12.31 -2.08
C ASN A 95 1.54 11.07 -1.17
N GLY A 96 2.53 10.17 -1.24
CA GLY A 96 2.72 9.06 -0.29
C GLY A 96 4.07 9.23 0.41
N GLU A 97 4.15 8.84 1.68
CA GLU A 97 5.35 9.08 2.50
C GLU A 97 6.21 7.83 2.65
N PHE A 98 5.59 6.67 2.86
CA PHE A 98 6.31 5.43 3.17
C PHE A 98 5.96 4.28 2.24
N TYR A 99 6.97 3.41 2.06
CA TYR A 99 6.75 2.07 1.56
C TYR A 99 6.50 1.13 2.74
N GLU A 100 5.41 0.37 2.69
CA GLU A 100 5.10 -0.61 3.73
C GLU A 100 5.95 -1.88 3.56
N ARG A 101 7.13 -1.87 4.17
CA ARG A 101 8.06 -3.02 4.16
C ARG A 101 7.76 -3.97 5.32
N GLY A 102 7.01 -5.04 5.04
CA GLY A 102 6.65 -6.02 6.06
C GLY A 102 5.63 -7.07 5.58
N LEU A 103 5.01 -7.82 6.49
CA LEU A 103 5.15 -7.73 7.96
C LEU A 103 6.48 -8.30 8.46
N LEU A 104 6.99 -7.74 9.56
CA LEU A 104 8.26 -8.15 10.16
C LEU A 104 8.03 -8.95 11.44
N HIS A 105 8.83 -9.99 11.65
CA HIS A 105 8.81 -10.80 12.87
C HIS A 105 10.25 -11.23 13.22
N PRO A 106 10.69 -11.22 14.49
CA PRO A 106 12.08 -11.52 14.86
C PRO A 106 12.55 -12.95 14.53
N PHE A 107 11.64 -13.85 14.16
CA PHE A 107 11.95 -15.23 13.75
C PHE A 107 11.92 -15.44 12.24
N ILE A 108 11.65 -14.40 11.47
CA ILE A 108 11.56 -14.45 10.01
C ILE A 108 12.60 -13.48 9.45
N ASP A 109 13.50 -14.01 8.64
CA ASP A 109 14.38 -13.18 7.83
C ASP A 109 13.57 -12.66 6.64
N PHE A 110 13.13 -11.40 6.73
CA PHE A 110 12.38 -10.76 5.65
C PHE A 110 13.23 -10.55 4.39
N ASP A 111 14.54 -10.38 4.53
CA ASP A 111 15.42 -10.11 3.40
C ASP A 111 15.75 -11.39 2.60
N GLN A 112 15.43 -12.55 3.17
CA GLN A 112 15.55 -13.83 2.49
C GLN A 112 14.57 -13.88 1.29
N PRO A 113 15.07 -14.03 0.05
CA PRO A 113 14.20 -14.18 -1.11
C PRO A 113 13.31 -15.42 -0.98
N ALA A 114 12.04 -15.29 -1.38
CA ALA A 114 11.18 -16.45 -1.52
C ALA A 114 11.80 -17.45 -2.52
N PRO A 115 11.62 -18.78 -2.36
CA PRO A 115 12.31 -19.78 -3.19
C PRO A 115 12.06 -19.66 -4.71
N TRP A 116 10.93 -19.07 -5.10
CA TRP A 116 10.53 -18.82 -6.47
C TRP A 116 11.08 -17.50 -7.04
N LEU A 117 11.90 -16.76 -6.27
CA LEU A 117 12.64 -15.58 -6.68
C LEU A 117 14.15 -15.81 -6.54
N HIS A 118 14.94 -15.30 -7.49
CA HIS A 118 16.40 -15.30 -7.38
C HIS A 118 16.94 -14.22 -6.45
N GLU A 119 16.18 -13.13 -6.22
CA GLU A 119 16.55 -12.02 -5.35
C GLU A 119 15.31 -11.38 -4.72
N HIS A 120 15.49 -10.70 -3.58
CA HIS A 120 14.44 -9.95 -2.92
C HIS A 120 14.14 -8.67 -3.71
N GLY A 121 12.86 -8.39 -3.99
CA GLY A 121 12.46 -7.24 -4.81
C GLY A 121 12.46 -5.89 -4.07
N GLU A 122 12.61 -5.93 -2.75
CA GLU A 122 12.43 -4.77 -1.85
C GLU A 122 13.70 -4.55 -1.01
N LEU A 123 14.84 -4.40 -1.68
CA LEU A 123 16.13 -4.18 -1.03
C LEU A 123 16.16 -2.80 -0.38
N MET A 124 16.47 -2.77 0.91
CA MET A 124 16.57 -1.54 1.70
C MET A 124 18.04 -1.25 2.00
N ASP A 125 18.47 0.00 1.82
CA ASP A 125 19.81 0.42 2.19
C ASP A 125 19.95 0.71 3.69
N GLU A 126 21.17 1.01 4.13
CA GLU A 126 21.48 1.31 5.54
C GLU A 126 20.81 2.60 6.05
N GLN A 127 20.28 3.44 5.16
CA GLN A 127 19.58 4.67 5.50
C GLN A 127 18.05 4.47 5.55
N GLY A 128 17.55 3.27 5.26
CA GLY A 128 16.13 2.95 5.30
C GLY A 128 15.38 3.21 3.99
N PHE A 129 16.08 3.45 2.87
CA PHE A 129 15.43 3.62 1.56
C PHE A 129 15.31 2.29 0.83
N VAL A 130 14.11 1.98 0.35
CA VAL A 130 13.87 0.83 -0.53
C VAL A 130 14.09 1.23 -1.98
N HIS A 131 14.90 0.45 -2.69
CA HIS A 131 15.27 0.73 -4.07
C HIS A 131 14.47 -0.13 -5.04
N VAL A 132 13.75 0.52 -5.96
CA VAL A 132 13.01 -0.19 -7.01
C VAL A 132 13.96 -0.89 -8.00
N PRO A 133 13.75 -2.18 -8.31
CA PRO A 133 14.56 -2.88 -9.30
C PRO A 133 14.48 -2.23 -10.69
N GLN A 134 15.62 -2.09 -11.37
CA GLN A 134 15.72 -1.46 -12.69
C GLN A 134 15.36 -2.40 -13.87
N ARG A 135 14.76 -3.57 -13.57
CA ARG A 135 14.36 -4.57 -14.57
C ARG A 135 12.97 -4.22 -15.16
N PRO A 136 12.68 -4.56 -16.43
CA PRO A 136 11.38 -4.28 -17.03
C PRO A 136 10.18 -4.86 -16.28
N GLY A 137 9.01 -4.25 -16.48
CA GLY A 137 7.76 -4.68 -15.83
C GLY A 137 7.78 -4.44 -14.33
N LEU A 138 7.25 -5.38 -13.55
CA LEU A 138 7.26 -5.33 -12.08
C LEU A 138 8.65 -5.60 -11.46
N GLY A 139 9.67 -5.86 -12.27
CA GLY A 139 11.02 -6.07 -11.75
C GLY A 139 11.15 -7.30 -10.84
N MET A 140 10.40 -8.38 -11.10
CA MET A 140 10.51 -9.64 -10.34
C MET A 140 11.51 -10.59 -11.00
N ASN A 141 12.51 -11.06 -10.24
CA ASN A 141 13.53 -11.99 -10.76
C ASN A 141 13.07 -13.44 -10.55
N ILE A 142 12.16 -13.90 -11.40
CA ILE A 142 11.43 -15.15 -11.21
C ILE A 142 12.35 -16.35 -11.46
N ASN A 143 12.39 -17.28 -10.50
CA ASN A 143 13.04 -18.58 -10.62
C ASN A 143 12.08 -19.59 -11.25
N TRP A 144 12.05 -19.61 -12.58
CA TRP A 144 11.19 -20.51 -13.34
C TRP A 144 11.52 -21.99 -13.10
N ASP A 145 12.79 -22.35 -12.91
CA ASP A 145 13.19 -23.72 -12.64
C ASP A 145 12.59 -24.24 -11.33
N TYR A 146 12.52 -23.40 -10.29
CA TYR A 146 11.85 -23.75 -9.04
C TYR A 146 10.35 -23.94 -9.26
N ILE A 147 9.68 -23.02 -9.98
CA ILE A 147 8.25 -23.11 -10.24
C ILE A 147 7.91 -24.39 -11.02
N GLU A 148 8.65 -24.68 -12.08
CA GLU A 148 8.45 -25.87 -12.92
C GLU A 148 8.60 -27.17 -12.13
N LYS A 149 9.56 -27.25 -11.20
CA LYS A 149 9.77 -28.41 -10.35
C LYS A 149 8.71 -28.60 -9.26
N ASN A 150 7.95 -27.55 -8.94
CA ASN A 150 6.98 -27.53 -7.83
C ASN A 150 5.54 -27.26 -8.33
N LYS A 151 5.23 -27.60 -9.58
CA LYS A 151 3.85 -27.53 -10.12
C LYS A 151 2.91 -28.46 -9.35
N ILE A 152 1.67 -28.00 -9.17
CA ILE A 152 0.56 -28.74 -8.56
C ILE A 152 -0.33 -29.30 -9.67
#